data_AF-A0A7X7NMR6-F1
#
_entry.id   AF-A0A7X7NMR6-F1
#
_cell.length_a   1.000
_cell.length_b   1.000
_cell.length_c   1.000
_cell.angle_alpha   90.00
_cell.angle_beta   90.00
_cell.angle_gamma   90.00
#
_symmetry.space_group_name_H-M   'P 1'
#
loop_
_entity.id
_entity.type
_entity.pdbx_description
1 polymer ?
#
loop_
_entity_poly.entity_id
_entity_poly.type
_entity_poly.pdbx_seq_one_letter_code
_entity_poly.pdbx_strand_id
1 'polypeptide(L)'
;LDGVADPVDGLLVGVGGDAAEPVTLTCVRGAATVAGVLGPPRSGRSTTLRTLAASARSQGWTVVDATARLLRDAPALEAALRAAAGDVLVTVDGLDQVAQTAAEDALLTWVEEPVDEAVSRVLVVAGGPEDFGGFRGLGARIQRERTGMVLQPTTPADGSGLGVAVPTGDEPLPGRGVLVRRGVCTAVQVAHTDERPE
;
A
#
# COMPACT_ATOMS: atom_id res chain seq x y z
N LEU A 1 11.65 3.88 -29.60
CA LEU A 1 10.27 4.44 -29.53
C LEU A 1 10.08 4.67 -28.06
N ASP A 2 10.68 5.76 -27.60
CA ASP A 2 10.96 5.96 -26.19
C ASP A 2 9.76 6.73 -25.66
N GLY A 3 8.76 5.95 -25.26
CA GLY A 3 7.62 6.47 -24.53
C GLY A 3 8.15 7.00 -23.20
N VAL A 4 8.36 8.31 -23.14
CA VAL A 4 8.33 9.07 -21.89
C VAL A 4 7.08 8.57 -21.16
N ALA A 5 7.29 7.82 -20.07
CA ALA A 5 6.19 7.43 -19.21
C ALA A 5 5.47 8.73 -18.83
N ASP A 6 4.16 8.79 -19.09
CA ASP A 6 3.32 9.81 -18.46
C ASP A 6 3.76 9.96 -17.00
N PRO A 7 3.84 11.19 -16.45
CA PRO A 7 4.09 11.34 -15.03
C PRO A 7 2.99 10.55 -14.32
N VAL A 8 3.36 9.40 -13.77
CA VAL A 8 2.40 8.51 -13.13
C VAL A 8 1.99 9.25 -11.87
N ASP A 9 0.75 9.77 -11.84
CA ASP A 9 0.10 10.23 -10.61
C ASP A 9 0.25 9.08 -9.59
N GLY A 10 1.17 9.24 -8.66
CA GLY A 10 1.71 8.13 -7.92
C GLY A 10 2.46 8.59 -6.69
N LEU A 11 2.45 7.74 -5.67
CA LEU A 11 3.13 7.99 -4.41
C LEU A 11 4.54 7.41 -4.48
N LEU A 12 5.55 8.27 -4.37
CA LEU A 12 6.94 7.85 -4.33
C LEU A 12 7.17 6.90 -3.16
N VAL A 13 7.78 5.75 -3.45
CA VAL A 13 8.11 4.75 -2.44
C VAL A 13 9.61 4.53 -2.28
N GLY A 14 10.39 4.77 -3.32
CA GLY A 14 11.83 4.58 -3.27
C GLY A 14 12.47 4.59 -4.65
N VAL A 15 13.54 3.82 -4.80
CA VAL A 15 14.27 3.65 -6.05
C VAL A 15 14.32 2.18 -6.45
N GLY A 16 14.39 1.90 -7.74
CA GLY A 16 14.35 0.53 -8.21
C GLY A 16 14.63 0.36 -9.69
N GLY A 17 14.49 -0.89 -10.15
CA GLY A 17 14.90 -1.30 -11.49
C GLY A 17 16.42 -1.21 -11.71
N ASP A 18 16.83 -1.56 -12.93
CA ASP A 18 18.27 -1.66 -13.27
C ASP A 18 18.98 -0.30 -13.27
N ALA A 19 18.24 0.78 -13.48
CA ALA A 19 18.75 2.15 -13.53
C ALA A 19 18.60 2.92 -12.20
N ALA A 20 18.10 2.27 -11.14
CA ALA A 20 17.82 2.90 -9.85
C ALA A 20 16.93 4.16 -9.97
N GLU A 21 15.88 4.06 -10.79
CA GLU A 21 14.94 5.14 -11.04
C GLU A 21 13.93 5.29 -9.89
N PRO A 22 13.31 6.47 -9.71
CA PRO A 22 12.20 6.63 -8.79
C PRO A 22 11.07 5.64 -9.09
N VAL A 23 10.64 4.92 -8.05
CA VAL A 23 9.54 3.97 -8.12
C VAL A 23 8.35 4.51 -7.33
N THR A 24 7.16 4.47 -7.94
CA THR A 24 5.91 4.98 -7.36
C THR A 24 4.85 3.90 -7.26
N LEU A 25 4.09 3.89 -6.15
CA LEU A 25 2.79 3.23 -6.12
C LEU A 25 1.83 4.00 -7.03
N THR A 26 1.25 3.32 -8.01
CA THR A 26 0.32 3.93 -8.97
C THR A 26 -0.96 4.36 -8.28
N CYS A 27 -1.45 5.55 -8.61
CA CYS A 27 -2.76 6.02 -8.25
C CYS A 27 -3.61 6.18 -9.50
N VAL A 28 -4.92 5.98 -9.36
CA VAL A 28 -5.87 6.10 -10.47
C VAL A 28 -6.88 7.18 -10.09
N ARG A 29 -7.03 8.19 -10.94
CA ARG A 29 -8.07 9.23 -10.82
C ARG A 29 -9.44 8.61 -11.09
N GLY A 30 -10.45 9.00 -10.32
CA GLY A 30 -11.81 8.45 -10.45
C GLY A 30 -11.98 7.02 -9.95
N ALA A 31 -10.98 6.44 -9.28
CA ALA A 31 -11.07 5.09 -8.73
C ALA A 31 -10.27 4.94 -7.42
N ALA A 32 -10.64 3.94 -6.62
CA ALA A 32 -9.86 3.53 -5.47
C ALA A 32 -8.75 2.54 -5.89
N THR A 33 -7.52 2.81 -5.48
CA THR A 33 -6.40 1.87 -5.55
C THR A 33 -6.27 1.16 -4.20
N VAL A 34 -6.25 -0.17 -4.21
CA VAL A 34 -6.05 -0.97 -2.99
C VAL A 34 -4.76 -1.77 -3.12
N ALA A 35 -3.83 -1.59 -2.19
CA ALA A 35 -2.50 -2.18 -2.25
C ALA A 35 -2.06 -2.81 -0.93
N GLY A 36 -1.26 -3.87 -1.03
CA GLY A 36 -0.67 -4.56 0.12
C GLY A 36 0.80 -4.20 0.33
N VAL A 37 1.27 -4.21 1.58
CA VAL A 37 2.71 -4.22 1.93
C VAL A 37 3.00 -5.46 2.77
N LEU A 38 3.52 -6.48 2.11
CA LEU A 38 3.78 -7.79 2.68
C LEU A 38 5.23 -7.87 3.15
N GLY A 39 5.48 -8.56 4.25
CA GLY A 39 6.84 -8.89 4.65
C GLY A 39 6.93 -9.40 6.09
N PRO A 40 8.04 -10.06 6.45
CA PRO A 40 8.27 -10.52 7.81
C PRO A 40 8.43 -9.36 8.80
N PRO A 41 8.41 -9.62 10.13
CA PRO A 41 8.70 -8.60 11.12
C PRO A 41 10.04 -7.88 10.87
N ARG A 42 10.06 -6.56 11.05
CA ARG A 42 11.24 -5.67 10.81
C ARG A 42 11.69 -5.55 9.35
N SER A 43 10.90 -6.02 8.39
CA SER A 43 11.19 -5.86 6.95
C SER A 43 11.07 -4.43 6.42
N GLY A 44 10.48 -3.51 7.18
CA GLY A 44 10.27 -2.12 6.75
C GLY A 44 8.83 -1.78 6.34
N ARG A 45 7.84 -2.63 6.66
CA ARG A 45 6.41 -2.38 6.38
C ARG A 45 5.93 -1.01 6.88
N SER A 46 6.10 -0.72 8.17
CA SER A 46 5.71 0.58 8.76
C SER A 46 6.51 1.74 8.17
N THR A 47 7.78 1.53 7.80
CA THR A 47 8.58 2.54 7.10
C THR A 47 8.05 2.81 5.70
N THR A 48 7.58 1.78 4.99
CA THR A 48 6.90 1.94 3.70
C THR A 48 5.65 2.78 3.84
N LEU A 49 4.78 2.45 4.80
CA LEU A 49 3.56 3.22 5.04
C LEU A 49 3.87 4.69 5.33
N ARG A 50 4.87 4.96 6.17
CA ARG A 50 5.35 6.33 6.43
C ARG A 50 5.93 7.02 5.20
N THR A 51 6.62 6.29 4.33
CA THR A 51 7.18 6.83 3.07
C THR A 51 6.07 7.23 2.11
N LEU A 52 5.07 6.37 1.93
CA LEU A 52 3.89 6.67 1.11
C LEU A 52 3.10 7.85 1.70
N ALA A 53 2.95 7.89 3.04
CA ALA A 53 2.31 9.00 3.74
C ALA A 53 3.05 10.32 3.54
N ALA A 54 4.38 10.33 3.69
CA ALA A 54 5.19 11.52 3.42
C ALA A 54 5.10 11.97 1.95
N SER A 55 5.12 11.02 1.01
CA SER A 55 4.91 11.32 -0.42
C SER A 55 3.52 11.89 -0.69
N ALA A 56 2.48 11.40 -0.02
CA ALA A 56 1.12 11.88 -0.19
C ALA A 56 1.00 13.32 0.37
N ARG A 57 1.54 13.55 1.57
CA ARG A 57 1.55 14.87 2.22
C ARG A 57 2.32 15.90 1.40
N SER A 58 3.45 15.54 0.81
CA SER A 58 4.22 16.47 -0.04
C SER A 58 3.48 16.88 -1.32
N GLN A 59 2.50 16.07 -1.76
CA GLN A 59 1.58 16.37 -2.85
C GLN A 59 0.28 17.06 -2.38
N GLY A 60 0.14 17.35 -1.08
CA GLY A 60 -1.05 17.99 -0.51
C GLY A 60 -2.23 17.05 -0.29
N TRP A 61 -2.02 15.73 -0.30
CA TRP A 61 -3.08 14.75 -0.07
C TRP A 61 -3.47 14.68 1.40
N THR A 62 -4.73 14.36 1.65
CA THR A 62 -5.19 14.01 2.99
C THR A 62 -4.70 12.60 3.34
N VAL A 63 -4.00 12.45 4.46
CA VAL A 63 -3.57 11.14 4.96
C VAL A 63 -4.35 10.75 6.20
N VAL A 64 -5.00 9.59 6.16
CA VAL A 64 -5.67 8.96 7.30
C VAL A 64 -4.83 7.75 7.74
N ASP A 65 -4.05 7.93 8.79
CA ASP A 65 -3.31 6.83 9.42
C ASP A 65 -4.26 6.05 10.34
N ALA A 66 -4.70 4.87 9.89
CA ALA A 66 -5.61 4.01 10.64
C ALA A 66 -4.85 3.26 11.75
N THR A 67 -4.50 4.02 12.79
CA THR A 67 -3.84 3.49 13.98
C THR A 67 -4.69 2.41 14.65
N ALA A 68 -4.06 1.53 15.44
CA ALA A 68 -4.77 0.50 16.20
C ALA A 68 -5.90 1.06 17.08
N ARG A 69 -5.79 2.32 17.55
CA ARG A 69 -6.87 2.99 18.30
C ARG A 69 -8.07 3.28 17.40
N LEU A 70 -7.83 3.84 16.20
CA LEU A 70 -8.89 4.17 15.26
C LEU A 70 -9.58 2.91 14.71
N LEU A 71 -8.81 1.84 14.44
CA LEU A 71 -9.33 0.55 13.98
C LEU A 71 -10.26 -0.13 14.99
N ARG A 72 -10.12 0.14 16.29
CA ARG A 72 -11.03 -0.37 17.33
C ARG A 72 -12.34 0.42 17.46
N ASP A 73 -12.44 1.57 16.81
CA ASP A 73 -13.59 2.47 16.86
C ASP A 73 -14.08 2.74 15.42
N ALA A 74 -14.83 1.78 14.88
CA ALA A 74 -15.32 1.84 13.49
C ALA A 74 -16.13 3.14 13.20
N PRO A 75 -17.03 3.62 14.08
CA PRO A 75 -17.69 4.91 13.87
C PRO A 75 -16.71 6.09 13.74
N ALA A 76 -15.65 6.12 14.55
CA ALA A 76 -14.62 7.16 14.44
C ALA A 76 -13.80 7.02 13.15
N LEU A 77 -13.49 5.80 12.72
CA LEU A 77 -12.83 5.55 11.44
C LEU A 77 -13.69 6.04 10.27
N GLU A 78 -14.96 5.67 10.22
CA GLU A 78 -15.91 6.14 9.20
C GLU A 78 -16.03 7.67 9.18
N ALA A 79 -16.06 8.31 10.36
CA ALA A 79 -16.04 9.77 10.46
C ALA A 79 -14.77 10.38 9.86
N ALA A 80 -13.60 9.81 10.14
CA ALA A 80 -12.34 10.26 9.56
C ALA A 80 -12.29 10.08 8.04
N LEU A 81 -12.73 8.91 7.54
CA LEU A 81 -12.79 8.61 6.11
C LEU A 81 -13.72 9.56 5.34
N ARG A 82 -14.87 9.91 5.94
CA ARG A 82 -15.85 10.84 5.34
C ARG A 82 -15.37 12.30 5.37
N ALA A 83 -14.60 12.67 6.38
CA ALA A 83 -14.04 14.01 6.51
C ALA A 83 -12.86 14.25 5.55
N ALA A 84 -12.21 13.18 5.07
CA ALA A 84 -11.11 13.28 4.12
C ALA A 84 -11.61 13.75 2.75
N ALA A 85 -11.02 14.84 2.24
CA ALA A 85 -11.39 15.46 0.97
C ALA A 85 -10.18 15.55 0.03
N GLY A 86 -10.46 15.70 -1.26
CA GLY A 86 -9.44 15.72 -2.31
C GLY A 86 -8.83 14.34 -2.53
N ASP A 87 -7.53 14.31 -2.83
CA ASP A 87 -6.77 13.07 -2.92
C ASP A 87 -6.52 12.51 -1.52
N VAL A 88 -6.79 11.22 -1.32
CA VAL A 88 -6.76 10.58 0.00
C VAL A 88 -5.90 9.33 -0.02
N LEU A 89 -4.99 9.24 0.94
CA LEU A 89 -4.28 8.00 1.30
C LEU A 89 -4.75 7.53 2.69
N VAL A 90 -5.19 6.28 2.78
CA VAL A 90 -5.45 5.58 4.02
C VAL A 90 -4.38 4.52 4.23
N THR A 91 -3.72 4.51 5.38
CA THR A 91 -2.71 3.50 5.73
C THR A 91 -3.21 2.63 6.88
N VAL A 92 -2.93 1.32 6.83
CA VAL A 92 -3.27 0.36 7.88
C VAL A 92 -2.03 -0.47 8.21
N ASP A 93 -1.47 -0.33 9.40
CA ASP A 93 -0.27 -1.07 9.84
C ASP A 93 -0.64 -2.37 10.56
N GLY A 94 -1.27 -3.30 9.86
CA GLY A 94 -1.67 -4.61 10.39
C GLY A 94 -3.00 -5.11 9.84
N LEU A 95 -2.97 -5.93 8.80
CA LEU A 95 -4.14 -6.60 8.24
C LEU A 95 -4.80 -7.54 9.28
N ASP A 96 -4.01 -8.23 10.08
CA ASP A 96 -4.44 -9.11 11.17
C ASP A 96 -5.30 -8.39 12.21
N GLN A 97 -5.05 -7.10 12.43
CA GLN A 97 -5.79 -6.28 13.41
C GLN A 97 -7.15 -5.80 12.90
N VAL A 98 -7.34 -5.75 11.58
CA VAL A 98 -8.55 -5.22 10.95
C VAL A 98 -9.42 -6.32 10.34
N ALA A 99 -8.84 -7.46 9.97
CA ALA A 99 -9.56 -8.57 9.34
C ALA A 99 -10.74 -9.06 10.20
N GLN A 100 -11.89 -9.22 9.55
CA GLN A 100 -13.15 -9.67 10.13
C GLN A 100 -13.69 -8.74 11.23
N THR A 101 -13.43 -7.44 11.12
CA THR A 101 -13.93 -6.41 12.03
C THR A 101 -14.82 -5.40 11.31
N ALA A 102 -15.61 -4.63 12.06
CA ALA A 102 -16.38 -3.52 11.50
C ALA A 102 -15.50 -2.44 10.84
N ALA A 103 -14.23 -2.33 11.25
CA ALA A 103 -13.28 -1.43 10.58
C ALA A 103 -12.89 -1.94 9.19
N GLU A 104 -12.79 -3.26 8.97
CA GLU A 104 -12.62 -3.82 7.63
C GLU A 104 -13.82 -3.51 6.75
N ASP A 105 -15.05 -3.66 7.27
CA ASP A 105 -16.27 -3.34 6.54
C ASP A 105 -16.34 -1.84 6.17
N ALA A 106 -15.93 -0.94 7.07
CA ALA A 106 -15.85 0.49 6.80
C ALA A 106 -14.83 0.83 5.71
N LEU A 107 -13.65 0.22 5.74
CA LEU A 107 -12.61 0.41 4.72
C LEU A 107 -13.04 -0.13 3.36
N LEU A 108 -13.66 -1.32 3.32
CA LEU A 108 -14.18 -1.92 2.10
C LEU A 108 -15.29 -1.05 1.49
N THR A 109 -16.22 -0.58 2.32
CA THR A 109 -17.27 0.35 1.88
C THR A 109 -16.67 1.61 1.27
N TRP A 110 -15.67 2.21 1.94
CA TRP A 110 -15.03 3.45 1.47
C TRP A 110 -14.29 3.30 0.13
N VAL A 111 -13.69 2.14 -0.16
CA VAL A 111 -13.04 1.88 -1.47
C VAL A 111 -14.04 1.48 -2.56
N GLU A 112 -15.23 1.02 -2.20
CA GLU A 112 -16.30 0.66 -3.15
C GLU A 112 -17.19 1.86 -3.51
N GLU A 113 -17.23 2.88 -2.66
CA GLU A 113 -17.93 4.13 -2.94
C GLU A 113 -17.41 4.80 -4.23
N PRO A 114 -18.31 5.39 -5.05
CA PRO A 114 -17.91 6.17 -6.22
C PRO A 114 -16.92 7.28 -5.86
N VAL A 115 -15.88 7.39 -6.68
CA VAL A 115 -14.82 8.39 -6.54
C VAL A 115 -15.01 9.45 -7.62
N ASP A 116 -14.94 10.73 -7.25
CA ASP A 116 -14.95 11.82 -8.24
C ASP A 116 -13.82 11.62 -9.25
N GLU A 117 -14.11 11.82 -10.55
CA GLU A 117 -13.14 11.61 -11.64
C GLU A 117 -11.85 12.44 -11.45
N ALA A 118 -11.92 13.54 -10.72
CA ALA A 118 -10.79 14.40 -10.44
C ALA A 118 -9.95 13.96 -9.24
N VAL A 119 -10.36 12.98 -8.42
CA VAL A 119 -9.64 12.61 -7.18
C VAL A 119 -9.11 11.18 -7.21
N SER A 120 -8.06 10.94 -6.43
CA SER A 120 -7.48 9.62 -6.19
C SER A 120 -7.76 9.16 -4.76
N ARG A 121 -8.24 7.93 -4.61
CA ARG A 121 -8.34 7.24 -3.31
C ARG A 121 -7.35 6.09 -3.28
N VAL A 122 -6.54 5.99 -2.23
CA VAL A 122 -5.56 4.91 -2.07
C VAL A 122 -5.69 4.32 -0.68
N LEU A 123 -5.85 3.00 -0.60
CA LEU A 123 -5.79 2.22 0.63
C LEU A 123 -4.55 1.32 0.59
N VAL A 124 -3.66 1.47 1.56
CA VAL A 124 -2.46 0.63 1.70
C VAL A 124 -2.50 -0.11 3.02
N VAL A 125 -2.49 -1.44 2.95
CA VAL A 125 -2.56 -2.30 4.12
C VAL A 125 -1.27 -3.11 4.25
N ALA A 126 -0.60 -3.01 5.39
CA ALA A 126 0.56 -3.82 5.71
C ALA A 126 0.19 -5.08 6.50
N GLY A 127 0.93 -6.15 6.32
CA GLY A 127 0.71 -7.41 7.05
C GLY A 127 1.82 -8.43 6.82
N GLY A 128 1.76 -9.53 7.55
CA GLY A 128 2.57 -10.72 7.28
C GLY A 128 2.10 -11.38 5.97
N PRO A 129 2.96 -12.10 5.24
CA PRO A 129 2.56 -12.80 4.02
C PRO A 129 1.32 -13.71 4.19
N GLU A 130 1.18 -14.32 5.37
CA GLU A 130 0.07 -15.19 5.76
C GLU A 130 -1.27 -14.46 5.93
N ASP A 131 -1.26 -13.17 6.25
CA ASP A 131 -2.47 -12.40 6.54
C ASP A 131 -3.32 -12.15 5.28
N PHE A 132 -2.71 -12.22 4.10
CA PHE A 132 -3.35 -11.93 2.81
C PHE A 132 -3.97 -13.16 2.15
N GLY A 133 -3.94 -14.34 2.80
CA GLY A 133 -4.44 -15.61 2.23
C GLY A 133 -5.96 -15.80 2.24
N GLY A 134 -6.74 -14.83 2.72
CA GLY A 134 -8.19 -14.94 2.84
C GLY A 134 -8.95 -14.94 1.49
N PHE A 135 -10.09 -15.64 1.42
CA PHE A 135 -10.95 -15.69 0.23
C PHE A 135 -11.93 -14.49 0.11
N ARG A 136 -12.06 -13.70 1.18
CA ARG A 136 -12.90 -12.49 1.27
C ARG A 136 -12.17 -11.38 2.02
N GLY A 137 -12.76 -10.19 2.06
CA GLY A 137 -12.20 -9.05 2.78
C GLY A 137 -11.06 -8.33 2.04
N LEU A 138 -10.29 -7.54 2.79
CA LEU A 138 -9.19 -6.71 2.28
C LEU A 138 -8.06 -7.57 1.70
N GLY A 139 -7.70 -8.69 2.34
CA GLY A 139 -6.68 -9.62 1.81
C GLY A 139 -7.05 -10.12 0.40
N ALA A 140 -8.28 -10.61 0.23
CA ALA A 140 -8.77 -11.07 -1.07
C ALA A 140 -8.86 -9.95 -2.11
N ARG A 141 -9.26 -8.74 -1.68
CA ARG A 141 -9.30 -7.55 -2.55
C ARG A 141 -7.90 -7.21 -3.07
N ILE A 142 -6.92 -7.14 -2.18
CA ILE A 142 -5.51 -6.85 -2.50
C ILE A 142 -4.93 -7.92 -3.44
N GLN A 143 -5.20 -9.20 -3.16
CA GLN A 143 -4.75 -10.29 -4.03
C GLN A 143 -5.31 -10.19 -5.45
N ARG A 144 -6.56 -9.73 -5.62
CA ARG A 144 -7.16 -9.50 -6.95
C ARG A 144 -6.56 -8.29 -7.67
N GLU A 145 -6.23 -7.23 -6.95
CA GLU A 145 -5.61 -6.02 -7.52
C GLU A 145 -4.18 -6.26 -8.00
N ARG A 146 -3.50 -7.28 -7.45
CA ARG A 146 -2.10 -7.62 -7.77
C ARG A 146 -1.19 -6.38 -7.74
N THR A 147 -1.42 -5.52 -6.76
CA THR A 147 -0.74 -4.24 -6.61
C THR A 147 -0.29 -4.08 -5.17
N GLY A 148 0.98 -3.74 -4.96
CA GLY A 148 1.56 -3.67 -3.63
C GLY A 148 3.04 -4.01 -3.64
N MET A 149 3.58 -4.32 -2.47
CA MET A 149 4.99 -4.63 -2.30
C MET A 149 5.18 -5.90 -1.49
N VAL A 150 6.26 -6.61 -1.80
CA VAL A 150 6.74 -7.75 -1.02
C VAL A 150 8.15 -7.42 -0.54
N LEU A 151 8.30 -7.21 0.76
CA LEU A 151 9.56 -6.86 1.41
C LEU A 151 10.30 -8.12 1.86
N GLN A 152 11.61 -8.12 1.65
CA GLN A 152 12.52 -9.23 1.97
C GLN A 152 12.01 -10.61 1.50
N PRO A 153 11.58 -10.77 0.22
CA PRO A 153 11.13 -12.06 -0.26
C PRO A 153 12.29 -13.07 -0.26
N THR A 154 12.08 -14.18 0.43
CA THR A 154 13.03 -15.31 0.55
C THR A 154 12.66 -16.44 -0.39
N THR A 155 11.37 -16.59 -0.70
CA THR A 155 10.87 -17.57 -1.68
C THR A 155 9.94 -16.90 -2.68
N PRO A 156 9.82 -17.42 -3.92
CA PRO A 156 8.87 -16.87 -4.88
C PRO A 156 7.42 -16.87 -4.38
N ALA A 157 7.07 -17.80 -3.48
CA ALA A 157 5.74 -17.91 -2.89
C ALA A 157 5.39 -16.77 -1.93
N ASP A 158 6.36 -15.98 -1.48
CA ASP A 158 6.12 -14.84 -0.59
C ASP A 158 5.24 -13.76 -1.24
N GLY A 159 5.13 -13.77 -2.58
CA GLY A 159 4.21 -12.92 -3.35
C GLY A 159 2.76 -13.42 -3.45
N SER A 160 2.42 -14.58 -2.87
CA SER A 160 1.10 -15.21 -3.05
C SER A 160 -0.05 -14.33 -2.55
N GLY A 161 0.16 -13.50 -1.52
CA GLY A 161 -0.83 -12.54 -1.04
C GLY A 161 -1.12 -11.40 -2.03
N LEU A 162 -0.25 -11.18 -3.01
CA LEU A 162 -0.48 -10.30 -4.17
C LEU A 162 -0.81 -11.09 -5.45
N GLY A 163 -1.02 -12.40 -5.35
CA GLY A 163 -1.39 -13.25 -6.48
C GLY A 163 -0.28 -13.42 -7.53
N VAL A 164 1.00 -13.29 -7.12
CA VAL A 164 2.17 -13.40 -8.01
C VAL A 164 3.26 -14.28 -7.40
N ALA A 165 4.13 -14.83 -8.25
CA ALA A 165 5.43 -15.31 -7.81
C ALA A 165 6.44 -14.15 -7.94
N VAL A 166 7.22 -13.88 -6.88
CA VAL A 166 8.18 -12.77 -6.88
C VAL A 166 9.61 -13.23 -7.15
N PRO A 167 10.46 -12.38 -7.76
CA PRO A 167 11.90 -12.60 -7.78
C PRO A 167 12.50 -12.66 -6.36
N THR A 168 13.55 -13.46 -6.20
CA THR A 168 14.31 -13.60 -4.95
C THR A 168 15.81 -13.65 -5.23
N GLY A 169 16.62 -13.66 -4.18
CA GLY A 169 18.09 -13.77 -4.28
C GLY A 169 18.85 -12.53 -3.80
N ASP A 170 18.13 -11.43 -3.54
CA ASP A 170 18.67 -10.25 -2.88
C ASP A 170 18.92 -10.48 -1.39
N GLU A 171 19.89 -9.76 -0.84
CA GLU A 171 20.13 -9.72 0.60
C GLU A 171 18.89 -9.16 1.33
N PRO A 172 18.39 -9.81 2.40
CA PRO A 172 17.19 -9.37 3.10
C PRO A 172 17.48 -8.16 3.99
N LEU A 173 17.60 -6.98 3.39
CA LEU A 173 17.74 -5.70 4.09
C LEU A 173 16.37 -5.06 4.33
N PRO A 174 16.16 -4.35 5.45
CA PRO A 174 14.93 -3.58 5.65
C PRO A 174 14.67 -2.61 4.49
N GLY A 175 13.43 -2.54 4.03
CA GLY A 175 13.01 -1.72 2.89
C GLY A 175 13.40 -2.30 1.52
N ARG A 176 14.21 -3.37 1.44
CA ARG A 176 14.45 -4.06 0.18
C ARG A 176 13.27 -4.98 -0.15
N GLY A 177 12.82 -4.96 -1.40
CA GLY A 177 11.74 -5.82 -1.83
C GLY A 177 11.41 -5.69 -3.32
N VAL A 178 10.19 -6.07 -3.66
CA VAL A 178 9.65 -6.05 -5.01
C VAL A 178 8.34 -5.25 -5.00
N LEU A 179 8.24 -4.22 -5.83
CA LEU A 179 6.97 -3.59 -6.19
C LEU A 179 6.27 -4.48 -7.23
N VAL A 180 5.02 -4.84 -6.96
CA VAL A 180 4.14 -5.55 -7.88
C VAL A 180 3.12 -4.56 -8.41
N ARG A 181 3.03 -4.42 -9.73
CA ARG A 181 2.02 -3.59 -10.41
C ARG A 181 1.28 -4.44 -11.44
N ARG A 182 0.04 -4.80 -11.13
CA ARG A 182 -0.81 -5.67 -11.98
C ARG A 182 -0.08 -6.94 -12.44
N GLY A 183 0.73 -7.52 -11.57
CA GLY A 183 1.51 -8.73 -11.86
C GLY A 183 2.97 -8.49 -12.30
N VAL A 184 3.34 -7.27 -12.70
CA VAL A 184 4.71 -6.94 -13.09
C VAL A 184 5.55 -6.65 -11.84
N CYS A 185 6.70 -7.31 -11.73
CA CYS A 185 7.60 -7.18 -10.59
C CYS A 185 8.77 -6.24 -10.91
N THR A 186 9.06 -5.30 -10.02
CA THR A 186 10.21 -4.39 -10.09
C THR A 186 10.93 -4.38 -8.75
N ALA A 187 12.23 -4.68 -8.74
CA ALA A 187 13.03 -4.59 -7.51
C ALA A 187 13.01 -3.15 -6.99
N VAL A 188 12.87 -2.98 -5.67
CA VAL A 188 12.75 -1.67 -5.02
C VAL A 188 13.52 -1.64 -3.71
N GLN A 189 14.17 -0.51 -3.44
CA GLN A 189 14.64 -0.10 -2.13
C GLN A 189 13.76 1.05 -1.66
N VAL A 190 12.98 0.81 -0.61
CA VAL A 190 12.11 1.80 0.02
C VAL A 190 12.96 2.92 0.62
N ALA A 191 12.53 4.17 0.39
CA ALA A 191 13.17 5.34 0.98
C ALA A 191 12.94 5.39 2.50
N HIS A 192 13.81 6.12 3.19
CA HIS A 192 13.57 6.48 4.59
C HIS A 192 13.04 7.90 4.66
N THR A 193 12.05 8.12 5.53
CA THR A 193 11.62 9.47 5.88
C THR A 193 12.33 9.90 7.16
N ASP A 194 12.82 11.14 7.18
CA ASP A 194 13.35 11.78 8.38
C ASP A 194 12.22 12.22 9.34
N GLU A 195 10.95 12.02 8.95
CA GLU A 195 9.79 12.31 9.79
C GLU A 195 9.82 11.48 11.08
N ARG A 196 10.14 12.15 12.19
CA ARG A 196 9.91 11.61 13.53
C ARG A 196 8.39 11.50 13.73
N PRO A 197 7.88 10.37 14.24
CA PRO A 197 6.47 10.29 14.61
C PRO A 197 6.17 11.38 15.66
N GLU A 198 5.07 12.12 15.46
CA GLU A 198 4.50 13.04 16.44
C GLU A 198 3.96 12.28 17.67
#